data_AF-I0BK09-F1
#
_entry.id   AF-I0BK09-F1
#
_cell.length_a   1.000
_cell.length_b   1.000
_cell.length_c   1.000
_cell.angle_alpha   90.00
_cell.angle_beta   90.00
_cell.angle_gamma   90.00
#
_symmetry.space_group_name_H-M   'P 1'
#
loop_
_entity.id
_entity.type
_entity.pdbx_description
1 polymer ?
#
loop_
_entity_poly.entity_id
_entity_poly.type
_entity_poly.pdbx_seq_one_letter_code
_entity_poly.pdbx_strand_id
1 'polypeptide(L)'
;MPDIMAMDGPMREALAERLGGVVVSRGRLHVLQELPGLAAVGGTGEIAGCLFYAVAENGCEIVSLESFRENEGVGSGLIGQVRRIAEEAGCSRLWLITTNENIRAIRFYQRRGFDMKALHADAVAEARKLKPSIPLQSGEGIPIRHEIEFEMRLNI
;
A
#
# COMPACT_ATOMS: atom_id res chain seq x y z
N MET A 1 -19.40 4.74 7.85
CA MET A 1 -18.14 4.34 7.17
C MET A 1 -17.98 5.27 5.98
N PRO A 2 -16.75 5.68 5.64
CA PRO A 2 -16.49 6.46 4.44
C PRO A 2 -16.87 5.65 3.19
N ASP A 3 -17.33 6.36 2.16
CA ASP A 3 -17.57 5.78 0.85
C ASP A 3 -16.24 5.53 0.14
N ILE A 4 -16.15 4.47 -0.67
CA ILE A 4 -14.91 4.12 -1.37
C ILE A 4 -15.15 4.17 -2.86
N MET A 5 -14.35 4.99 -3.53
CA MET A 5 -14.47 5.23 -4.96
C MET A 5 -13.12 5.21 -5.66
N ALA A 6 -13.14 4.94 -6.96
CA ALA A 6 -11.96 5.10 -7.81
C ALA A 6 -11.60 6.59 -7.91
N MET A 7 -10.31 6.90 -7.88
CA MET A 7 -9.82 8.26 -8.06
C MET A 7 -9.87 8.68 -9.53
N ASP A 8 -10.34 9.89 -9.80
CA ASP A 8 -10.14 10.56 -11.08
C ASP A 8 -8.69 11.09 -11.21
N GLY A 9 -8.37 11.66 -12.37
CA GLY A 9 -7.03 12.19 -12.65
C GLY A 9 -6.56 13.24 -11.62
N PRO A 10 -7.31 14.34 -11.41
CA PRO A 10 -6.92 15.38 -10.46
C PRO A 10 -6.78 14.90 -9.01
N MET A 11 -7.71 14.06 -8.52
CA MET A 11 -7.63 13.51 -7.17
C MET A 11 -6.40 12.60 -7.02
N ARG A 12 -6.14 11.77 -8.02
CA ARG A 12 -4.99 10.87 -8.05
C ARG A 12 -3.68 11.64 -8.03
N GLU A 13 -3.56 12.71 -8.81
CA GLU A 13 -2.37 13.57 -8.87
C GLU A 13 -2.08 14.20 -7.50
N ALA A 14 -3.09 14.85 -6.90
CA ALA A 14 -2.95 15.52 -5.61
C ALA A 14 -2.58 14.54 -4.47
N LEU A 15 -3.19 13.35 -4.45
CA LEU A 15 -2.89 12.35 -3.42
C LEU A 15 -1.52 11.69 -3.65
N ALA A 16 -1.13 11.43 -4.90
CA ALA A 16 0.19 10.92 -5.21
C ALA A 16 1.29 11.91 -4.76
N GLU A 17 1.13 13.20 -5.04
CA GLU A 17 2.06 14.24 -4.60
C GLU A 17 2.18 14.28 -3.07
N ARG A 18 1.04 14.24 -2.37
CA ARG A 18 1.00 14.20 -0.89
C ARG A 18 1.75 13.01 -0.29
N LEU A 19 1.79 11.86 -0.98
CA LEU A 19 2.50 10.65 -0.54
C LEU A 19 3.97 10.62 -1.00
N GLY A 20 4.47 11.69 -1.61
CA GLY A 20 5.85 11.79 -2.09
C GLY A 20 6.07 11.19 -3.49
N GLY A 21 5.00 11.03 -4.28
CA GLY A 21 4.99 10.77 -5.72
C GLY A 21 5.35 9.36 -6.16
N VAL A 22 6.31 8.74 -5.50
CA VAL A 22 6.88 7.44 -5.88
C VAL A 22 6.96 6.47 -4.73
N VAL A 23 6.85 5.18 -5.00
CA VAL A 23 7.12 4.09 -4.05
C VAL A 23 8.12 3.13 -4.69
N VAL A 24 8.98 2.53 -3.87
CA VAL A 24 9.85 1.44 -4.32
C VAL A 24 9.48 0.19 -3.55
N SER A 25 9.19 -0.88 -4.27
CA SER A 25 8.92 -2.21 -3.71
C SER A 25 9.62 -3.24 -4.59
N ARG A 26 10.30 -4.23 -3.97
CA ARG A 26 10.97 -5.32 -4.70
C ARG A 26 11.93 -4.83 -5.80
N GLY A 27 12.59 -3.69 -5.57
CA GLY A 27 13.53 -3.08 -6.53
C GLY A 27 12.88 -2.43 -7.75
N ARG A 28 11.55 -2.27 -7.78
CA ARG A 28 10.81 -1.56 -8.84
C ARG A 28 10.38 -0.18 -8.35
N LEU A 29 10.60 0.85 -9.16
CA LEU A 29 10.05 2.19 -8.93
C LEU A 29 8.61 2.25 -9.46
N HIS A 30 7.69 2.71 -8.63
CA HIS A 30 6.30 2.96 -8.96
C HIS A 30 6.04 4.46 -8.92
N VAL A 31 5.54 5.04 -10.00
CA VAL A 31 5.02 6.41 -10.04
C VAL A 31 3.54 6.36 -9.69
N LEU A 32 3.17 6.88 -8.52
CA LEU A 32 1.79 6.71 -7.99
C LEU A 32 0.73 7.35 -8.90
N GLN A 33 1.06 8.45 -9.59
CA GLN A 33 0.15 9.12 -10.52
C GLN A 33 -0.25 8.24 -11.72
N GLU A 34 0.57 7.25 -12.06
CA GLU A 34 0.36 6.32 -13.18
C GLU A 34 -0.41 5.06 -12.75
N LEU A 35 -0.64 4.87 -11.45
CA LEU A 35 -1.33 3.69 -10.91
C LEU A 35 -2.81 3.96 -10.71
N PRO A 36 -3.68 2.97 -10.90
CA PRO A 36 -5.06 3.08 -10.43
C PRO A 36 -5.07 3.25 -8.90
N GLY A 37 -6.05 4.01 -8.41
CA GLY A 37 -6.16 4.35 -6.99
C GLY A 37 -7.61 4.39 -6.51
N LEU A 38 -7.79 4.16 -5.21
CA LEU A 38 -9.04 4.24 -4.48
C LEU A 38 -8.93 5.30 -3.39
N ALA A 39 -9.95 6.13 -3.24
CA ALA A 39 -10.09 7.07 -2.14
C ALA A 39 -11.23 6.64 -1.22
N ALA A 40 -11.02 6.77 0.08
CA ALA A 40 -12.08 6.71 1.08
C ALA A 40 -12.52 8.15 1.38
N VAL A 41 -13.79 8.47 1.12
CA VAL A 41 -14.36 9.81 1.25
C VAL A 41 -15.38 9.83 2.38
N GLY A 42 -15.19 10.72 3.34
CA GLY A 42 -16.11 10.91 4.45
C GLY A 42 -17.40 11.61 4.04
N GLY A 43 -18.37 11.64 4.95
CA GLY A 43 -19.71 12.17 4.66
C GLY A 43 -19.73 13.67 4.36
N THR A 44 -18.67 14.41 4.66
CA THR A 44 -18.54 15.84 4.34
C THR A 44 -17.70 16.10 3.08
N GLY A 45 -17.28 15.04 2.37
CA GLY A 45 -16.47 15.11 1.16
C GLY A 45 -14.96 15.11 1.41
N GLU A 46 -14.52 15.00 2.66
CA GLU A 46 -13.12 14.94 3.04
C GLU A 46 -12.49 13.58 2.70
N ILE A 47 -11.23 13.59 2.24
CA ILE A 47 -10.49 12.33 2.02
C ILE A 47 -10.03 11.76 3.35
N ALA A 48 -10.59 10.61 3.74
CA ALA A 48 -10.24 9.88 4.96
C ALA A 48 -9.07 8.91 4.77
N GLY A 49 -8.76 8.52 3.53
CA GLY A 49 -7.60 7.68 3.19
C GLY A 49 -7.54 7.35 1.70
N CYS A 50 -6.45 6.72 1.29
CA CYS A 50 -6.24 6.33 -0.09
C CYS A 50 -5.42 5.06 -0.24
N LEU A 51 -5.55 4.42 -1.41
CA LEU A 51 -4.84 3.21 -1.77
C LEU A 51 -4.47 3.27 -3.26
N PHE A 52 -3.21 2.98 -3.59
CA PHE A 52 -2.73 2.79 -4.95
C PHE A 52 -2.34 1.33 -5.16
N TYR A 53 -2.67 0.77 -6.31
CA TYR A 53 -2.43 -0.64 -6.58
C TYR A 53 -1.94 -0.90 -8.01
N ALA A 54 -1.32 -2.07 -8.21
CA ALA A 54 -0.89 -2.53 -9.51
C ALA A 54 -1.35 -3.97 -9.72
N VAL A 55 -2.08 -4.22 -10.81
CA VAL A 55 -2.52 -5.57 -11.20
C VAL A 55 -1.50 -6.14 -12.18
N ALA A 56 -1.04 -7.35 -11.92
CA ALA A 56 -0.17 -8.13 -12.81
C ALA A 56 -0.61 -9.61 -12.81
N GLU A 57 -0.08 -10.40 -13.75
CA GLU A 57 -0.41 -11.83 -13.89
C GLU A 57 -0.24 -12.63 -12.58
N ASN A 58 0.73 -12.23 -11.75
CA ASN A 58 1.09 -12.93 -10.51
C ASN A 58 0.38 -12.37 -9.25
N GLY A 59 -0.60 -11.48 -9.42
CA GLY A 59 -1.42 -10.92 -8.34
C GLY A 59 -1.54 -9.40 -8.36
N CYS A 60 -2.36 -8.89 -7.44
CA CYS A 60 -2.56 -7.46 -7.24
C CYS A 60 -1.67 -6.97 -6.09
N GLU A 61 -0.81 -6.00 -6.35
CA GLU A 61 0.02 -5.34 -5.35
C GLU A 61 -0.72 -4.12 -4.77
N ILE A 62 -0.83 -4.04 -3.44
CA ILE A 62 -1.10 -2.77 -2.78
C ILE A 62 0.22 -2.02 -2.68
N VAL A 63 0.43 -1.07 -3.60
CA VAL A 63 1.67 -0.30 -3.71
C VAL A 63 1.76 0.75 -2.61
N SER A 64 0.65 1.38 -2.26
CA SER A 64 0.58 2.33 -1.16
C SER A 64 -0.79 2.32 -0.53
N LEU A 65 -0.86 2.40 0.79
CA LEU A 65 -2.09 2.55 1.55
C LEU A 65 -1.82 3.56 2.67
N GLU A 66 -2.60 4.63 2.69
CA GLU A 66 -2.54 5.64 3.74
C GLU A 66 -3.93 5.89 4.33
N SER A 67 -4.01 6.00 5.65
CA SER A 67 -5.26 6.22 6.38
C SER A 67 -5.11 7.47 7.24
N PHE A 68 -5.73 8.56 6.81
CA PHE A 68 -5.64 9.84 7.50
C PHE A 68 -6.50 9.90 8.78
N ARG A 69 -7.37 8.90 8.99
CA ARG A 69 -8.16 8.73 10.21
C ARG A 69 -7.94 7.33 10.76
N GLU A 70 -7.35 7.23 11.95
CA GLU A 70 -7.11 5.96 12.61
C GLU A 70 -8.41 5.41 13.24
N ASN A 71 -8.52 4.07 13.32
CA ASN A 71 -9.60 3.36 14.03
C ASN A 71 -11.05 3.57 13.50
N GLU A 72 -11.23 4.18 12.32
CA GLU A 72 -12.54 4.35 11.68
C GLU A 72 -12.86 3.30 10.59
N GLY A 73 -11.99 2.30 10.43
CA GLY A 73 -12.18 1.22 9.46
C GLY A 73 -11.79 1.57 8.01
N VAL A 74 -11.27 2.78 7.75
CA VAL A 74 -10.81 3.26 6.43
C VAL A 74 -9.93 2.25 5.72
N GLY A 75 -8.79 1.88 6.33
CA GLY A 75 -7.85 0.94 5.73
C GLY A 75 -8.44 -0.46 5.49
N SER A 76 -9.35 -0.92 6.36
CA SER A 76 -10.07 -2.18 6.13
C SER A 76 -10.99 -2.10 4.92
N GLY A 77 -11.72 -0.99 4.77
CA GLY A 77 -12.59 -0.77 3.62
C GLY A 77 -11.79 -0.72 2.31
N LEU A 78 -10.68 0.02 2.29
CA LEU A 78 -9.80 0.13 1.12
C LEU A 78 -9.25 -1.24 0.70
N ILE A 79 -8.79 -2.05 1.66
CA ILE A 79 -8.36 -3.45 1.41
C ILE A 79 -9.52 -4.27 0.85
N GLY A 80 -10.72 -4.14 1.42
CA GLY A 80 -11.90 -4.86 0.94
C GLY A 80 -12.23 -4.54 -0.52
N GLN A 81 -12.12 -3.27 -0.92
CA GLN A 81 -12.41 -2.87 -2.29
C GLN A 81 -11.34 -3.31 -3.29
N VAL A 82 -10.05 -3.13 -2.98
CA VAL A 82 -8.97 -3.59 -3.88
C VAL A 82 -8.94 -5.12 -3.99
N ARG A 83 -9.35 -5.84 -2.93
CA ARG A 83 -9.52 -7.29 -2.98
C ARG A 83 -10.54 -7.71 -4.03
N ARG A 84 -11.72 -7.07 -4.07
CA ARG A 84 -12.74 -7.36 -5.10
C ARG A 84 -12.21 -7.12 -6.50
N ILE A 85 -11.52 -5.98 -6.69
CA ILE A 85 -10.88 -5.65 -7.97
C ILE A 85 -9.87 -6.73 -8.38
N ALA A 86 -9.08 -7.23 -7.43
CA ALA A 86 -8.12 -8.30 -7.68
C ALA A 86 -8.81 -9.62 -8.06
N GLU A 87 -9.87 -10.00 -7.34
CA GLU A 87 -10.67 -11.19 -7.61
C GLU A 87 -11.33 -11.11 -9.01
N GLU A 88 -11.93 -9.97 -9.36
CA GLU A 88 -12.53 -9.70 -10.68
C GLU A 88 -11.50 -9.73 -11.81
N ALA A 89 -10.26 -9.30 -11.53
CA ALA A 89 -9.15 -9.38 -12.47
C ALA A 89 -8.52 -10.79 -12.56
N GLY A 90 -9.06 -11.79 -11.86
CA GLY A 90 -8.53 -13.16 -11.85
C GLY A 90 -7.18 -13.29 -11.14
N CYS A 91 -6.84 -12.37 -10.23
CA CYS A 91 -5.61 -12.45 -9.44
C CYS A 91 -5.69 -13.60 -8.42
N SER A 92 -4.64 -14.39 -8.31
CA SER A 92 -4.54 -15.47 -7.32
C SER A 92 -4.15 -14.99 -5.92
N ARG A 93 -3.69 -13.74 -5.80
CA ARG A 93 -3.30 -13.12 -4.53
C ARG A 93 -3.44 -11.60 -4.55
N LEU A 94 -3.63 -11.05 -3.36
CA LEU A 94 -3.38 -9.66 -3.02
C LEU A 94 -2.12 -9.61 -2.16
N TRP A 95 -1.17 -8.74 -2.47
CA TRP A 95 0.13 -8.72 -1.76
C TRP A 95 0.64 -7.29 -1.60
N LEU A 96 1.66 -7.11 -0.74
CA LEU A 96 2.28 -5.81 -0.50
C LEU A 96 3.67 -5.96 0.12
N ILE A 97 4.42 -4.87 0.06
CA ILE A 97 5.67 -4.68 0.81
C ILE A 97 5.46 -3.67 1.92
N THR A 98 5.97 -3.99 3.10
CA THR A 98 6.23 -3.00 4.15
C THR A 98 7.67 -3.16 4.65
N THR A 99 8.20 -2.16 5.32
CA THR A 99 9.56 -2.20 5.86
C THR A 99 9.56 -2.72 7.30
N ASN A 100 10.69 -3.29 7.73
CA ASN A 100 10.81 -4.05 8.99
C ASN A 100 10.52 -3.25 10.28
N GLU A 101 10.70 -1.94 10.23
CA GLU A 101 10.40 -0.98 11.29
C GLU A 101 8.91 -0.69 11.43
N ASN A 102 8.11 -0.93 10.40
CA ASN A 102 6.71 -0.52 10.37
C ASN A 102 5.81 -1.51 11.14
N ILE A 103 6.06 -1.63 12.44
CA ILE A 103 5.40 -2.56 13.36
C ILE A 103 3.87 -2.35 13.34
N ARG A 104 3.42 -1.10 13.18
CA ARG A 104 1.99 -0.76 13.07
C ARG A 104 1.37 -1.39 11.82
N ALA A 105 2.01 -1.25 10.65
CA ALA A 105 1.55 -1.86 9.41
C ALA A 105 1.60 -3.39 9.47
N ILE A 106 2.69 -3.97 10.00
CA ILE A 106 2.84 -5.41 10.19
C ILE A 106 1.65 -5.97 11.00
N ARG A 107 1.35 -5.38 12.15
CA ARG A 107 0.18 -5.76 12.96
C ARG A 107 -1.13 -5.56 12.20
N PHE A 108 -1.26 -4.45 11.47
CA PHE A 108 -2.47 -4.09 10.74
C PHE A 108 -2.82 -5.12 9.64
N TYR A 109 -1.84 -5.55 8.86
CA TYR A 109 -2.02 -6.50 7.76
C TYR A 109 -2.24 -7.93 8.26
N GLN A 110 -1.49 -8.39 9.26
CA GLN A 110 -1.71 -9.70 9.88
C GLN A 110 -3.14 -9.85 10.42
N ARG A 111 -3.67 -8.82 11.08
CA ARG A 111 -5.05 -8.82 11.59
C ARG A 111 -6.12 -8.85 10.50
N ARG A 112 -5.75 -8.65 9.23
CA ARG A 112 -6.64 -8.60 8.08
C ARG A 112 -6.48 -9.79 7.14
N GLY A 113 -5.80 -10.84 7.58
CA GLY A 113 -5.67 -12.09 6.82
C GLY A 113 -4.54 -12.11 5.80
N PHE A 114 -3.63 -11.13 5.86
CA PHE A 114 -2.34 -11.26 5.17
C PHE A 114 -1.39 -12.11 6.03
N ASP A 115 -0.66 -13.01 5.39
CA ASP A 115 0.41 -13.79 5.99
C ASP A 115 1.78 -13.29 5.51
N MET A 116 2.81 -13.45 6.33
CA MET A 116 4.19 -13.12 5.94
C MET A 116 4.68 -14.14 4.91
N LYS A 117 5.01 -13.66 3.72
CA LYS A 117 5.45 -14.51 2.61
C LYS A 117 6.97 -14.62 2.52
N ALA A 118 7.67 -13.49 2.66
CA ALA A 118 9.11 -13.44 2.50
C ALA A 118 9.73 -12.26 3.25
N LEU A 119 10.95 -12.45 3.75
CA LEU A 119 11.83 -11.38 4.20
C LEU A 119 12.88 -11.15 3.12
N HIS A 120 12.99 -9.90 2.66
CA HIS A 120 14.00 -9.49 1.71
C HIS A 120 15.06 -8.69 2.46
N ALA A 121 16.07 -9.42 2.95
CA ALA A 121 17.16 -8.85 3.72
C ALA A 121 17.90 -7.76 2.92
N ASP A 122 18.24 -6.68 3.62
CA ASP A 122 18.88 -5.46 3.12
C ASP A 122 18.31 -4.82 1.84
N ALA A 123 17.11 -5.21 1.40
CA ALA A 123 16.50 -4.74 0.16
C ALA A 123 16.28 -3.21 0.12
N VAL A 124 16.15 -2.57 1.27
CA VAL A 124 15.98 -1.11 1.36
C VAL A 124 17.25 -0.37 0.90
N ALA A 125 18.43 -0.99 0.97
CA ALA A 125 19.65 -0.40 0.43
C ALA A 125 19.57 -0.21 -1.10
N GLU A 126 19.03 -1.20 -1.82
CA GLU A 126 18.76 -1.08 -3.25
C GLU A 126 17.61 -0.11 -3.52
N ALA A 127 16.56 -0.13 -2.69
CA ALA A 127 15.46 0.81 -2.81
C ALA A 127 15.91 2.27 -2.69
N ARG A 128 16.88 2.57 -1.81
CA ARG A 128 17.47 3.91 -1.67
C ARG A 128 18.21 4.39 -2.90
N LYS A 129 18.76 3.50 -3.73
CA LYS A 129 19.39 3.92 -5.00
C LYS A 129 18.36 4.50 -5.96
N LEU A 130 17.11 4.02 -5.90
CA LEU A 130 15.99 4.50 -6.71
C LEU A 130 15.24 5.67 -6.04
N LYS A 131 15.09 5.63 -4.71
CA LYS A 131 14.47 6.69 -3.91
C LYS A 131 15.40 7.09 -2.74
N PRO A 132 16.38 7.98 -2.98
CA PRO A 132 17.36 8.38 -1.96
C PRO A 132 16.75 9.04 -0.71
N SER A 133 15.51 9.52 -0.80
CA SER A 133 14.77 10.11 0.32
C SER A 133 14.27 9.10 1.36
N ILE A 134 14.42 7.79 1.15
CA ILE A 134 14.07 6.79 2.17
C ILE A 134 15.03 6.92 3.37
N PRO A 135 14.52 7.23 4.58
CA PRO A 135 15.37 7.50 5.74
C PRO A 135 16.12 6.23 6.20
N LEU A 136 17.24 6.43 6.91
CA LEU A 136 18.04 5.33 7.46
C LEU A 136 17.36 4.64 8.66
N GLN A 137 16.58 5.40 9.43
CA GLN A 137 15.90 4.96 10.64
C GLN A 137 14.49 5.54 10.71
N SER A 138 13.59 4.87 11.42
CA SER A 138 12.28 5.40 11.78
C SER A 138 12.40 6.51 12.83
N GLY A 139 11.30 7.24 13.08
CA GLY A 139 11.23 8.19 14.19
C GLY A 139 11.40 7.57 15.58
N GLU A 140 11.29 6.23 15.69
CA GLU A 140 11.52 5.46 16.91
C GLU A 140 12.94 4.86 16.97
N GLY A 141 13.82 5.22 16.04
CA GLY A 141 15.23 4.78 16.03
C GLY A 141 15.47 3.37 15.49
N ILE A 142 14.46 2.74 14.87
CA ILE A 142 14.61 1.40 14.28
C ILE A 142 15.23 1.54 12.88
N PRO A 143 16.35 0.86 12.57
CA PRO A 143 16.92 0.84 11.23
C PRO A 143 15.95 0.31 10.17
N ILE A 144 15.79 1.06 9.09
CA ILE A 144 14.98 0.66 7.93
C ILE A 144 15.90 -0.08 6.96
N ARG A 145 15.85 -1.40 6.95
CA ARG A 145 16.81 -2.22 6.18
C ARG A 145 16.15 -3.23 5.28
N HIS A 146 15.06 -3.83 5.72
CA HIS A 146 14.48 -5.00 5.09
C HIS A 146 13.07 -4.68 4.61
N GLU A 147 12.72 -5.29 3.49
CA GLU A 147 11.34 -5.38 3.03
C GLU A 147 10.74 -6.69 3.57
N ILE A 148 9.52 -6.63 4.05
CA ILE A 148 8.70 -7.78 4.42
C ILE A 148 7.55 -7.85 3.44
N GLU A 149 7.46 -8.97 2.73
CA GLU A 149 6.38 -9.27 1.81
C GLU A 149 5.24 -9.96 2.56
N PHE A 150 4.05 -9.44 2.36
CA PHE A 150 2.81 -10.02 2.86
C PHE A 150 1.95 -10.47 1.68
N GLU A 151 1.24 -11.59 1.84
CA GLU A 151 0.25 -12.05 0.87
C GLU A 151 -1.06 -12.50 1.52
N MET A 152 -2.16 -12.24 0.84
CA MET A 152 -3.47 -12.86 1.06
C MET A 152 -3.81 -13.64 -0.20
N ARG A 153 -4.01 -14.96 -0.05
CA ARG A 153 -4.49 -15.80 -1.14
C ARG A 153 -5.94 -15.47 -1.45
N LEU A 154 -6.24 -15.33 -2.73
CA LEU A 154 -7.59 -15.10 -3.22
C LEU A 154 -8.10 -16.42 -3.77
N ASN A 155 -9.32 -16.78 -3.37
CA ASN A 155 -10.00 -17.93 -3.94
C ASN A 155 -10.73 -17.43 -5.18
N ILE A 156 -10.26 -17.86 -6.35
CA ILE A 156 -10.91 -17.62 -7.64
C ILE A 156 -11.79 -18.83 -7.97
#